data_AF-A0A2G0E6Z8-F1
#
_entry.id   AF-A0A2G0E6Z8-F1
#
_cell.length_a   1.000
_cell.length_b   1.000
_cell.length_c   1.000
_cell.angle_alpha   90.00
_cell.angle_beta   90.00
_cell.angle_gamma   90.00
#
_symmetry.space_group_name_H-M   'P 1'
#
loop_
_entity.id
_entity.type
_entity.pdbx_description
1 polymer ?
#
loop_
_entity_poly.entity_id
_entity_poly.type
_entity_poly.pdbx_seq_one_letter_code
_entity_poly.pdbx_strand_id
1 'polypeptide(L)' 'MSSFYELVPDASNLIESQRSVGYTFETAVADIIDNSVSAAATRIDINFDSQKKYVSILDDGKGMSESELLKAMKYG' A
#
# COMPACT_ATOMS: atom_id res chain seq x y z
N MET A 1 21.72 -2.57 7.00
CA MET A 1 21.70 -1.09 6.86
C MET A 1 20.48 -0.74 6.03
N SER A 2 19.57 0.11 6.51
CA SER A 2 18.46 0.59 5.66
C SER A 2 18.98 1.69 4.75
N SER A 3 18.69 1.62 3.46
CA SER A 3 18.94 2.71 2.51
C SER A 3 17.74 3.67 2.53
N PHE A 4 17.99 4.97 2.52
CA PHE A 4 16.93 5.97 2.39
C PHE A 4 16.75 6.33 0.92
N TYR A 5 15.49 6.36 0.44
CA TYR A 5 15.15 6.74 -0.92
C TYR A 5 14.40 8.06 -0.92
N GLU A 6 14.88 9.04 -1.68
CA GLU A 6 14.14 10.25 -1.96
C GLU A 6 13.26 10.03 -3.20
N LEU A 7 11.94 10.11 -3.01
CA LEU A 7 10.93 9.88 -4.04
C LEU A 7 10.24 11.20 -4.38
N VAL A 8 10.79 11.93 -5.36
CA VAL A 8 10.20 13.18 -5.84
C VAL A 8 8.81 12.90 -6.46
N PRO A 9 7.74 13.62 -6.05
CA PRO A 9 6.41 13.36 -6.55
C PRO A 9 6.24 13.58 -8.06
N ASP A 10 5.37 12.80 -8.69
CA ASP A 10 5.03 12.97 -10.10
C ASP A 10 3.83 13.93 -10.26
N ALA A 11 4.05 15.06 -10.95
CA ALA A 11 3.02 16.06 -11.19
C ALA A 11 1.80 15.52 -11.96
N SER A 12 1.98 14.45 -12.74
CA SER A 12 0.92 13.78 -13.51
C SER A 12 -0.07 13.05 -12.61
N ASN A 13 0.39 12.58 -11.46
CA ASN A 13 -0.37 11.72 -10.58
C ASN A 13 -1.14 12.50 -9.51
N LEU A 14 -0.94 13.82 -9.36
CA LEU A 14 -1.59 14.69 -8.35
C LEU A 14 -3.12 14.52 -8.20
N ILE A 15 -3.80 13.99 -9.22
CA ILE A 15 -5.22 13.65 -9.19
C ILE A 15 -5.52 12.53 -8.17
N GLU A 16 -4.60 11.58 -7.98
CA GLU A 16 -4.72 10.50 -6.98
C GLU A 16 -4.58 11.03 -5.55
N SER A 17 -3.73 12.04 -5.32
CA SER A 17 -3.65 12.70 -4.01
C SER A 17 -4.97 13.39 -3.59
N GLN A 18 -5.83 13.78 -4.55
CA GLN A 18 -7.17 14.33 -4.28
C GLN A 18 -8.23 13.26 -3.96
N ARG A 19 -7.92 11.97 -4.19
CA ARG A 19 -8.78 10.82 -3.83
C ARG A 19 -8.91 10.64 -2.31
N SER A 20 -8.05 11.30 -1.54
CA SER A 20 -8.07 11.32 -0.08
C SER A 20 -9.31 12.01 0.52
N VAL A 21 -10.05 12.80 -0.25
CA VAL A 21 -11.31 13.41 0.19
C VAL A 21 -12.41 12.34 0.27
N GLY A 22 -12.79 11.98 1.50
CA GLY A 22 -13.81 10.95 1.76
C GLY A 22 -13.25 9.53 1.93
N TYR A 23 -11.92 9.39 2.02
CA TYR A 23 -11.25 8.12 2.24
C TYR A 23 -11.36 7.73 3.73
N THR A 24 -12.03 6.62 4.00
CA THR A 24 -12.21 6.12 5.37
C THR A 24 -11.14 5.09 5.70
N PHE A 25 -11.05 4.70 6.98
CA PHE A 25 -10.15 3.63 7.39
C PHE A 25 -10.51 2.32 6.68
N GLU A 26 -11.82 2.05 6.53
CA GLU A 26 -12.34 0.86 5.86
C GLU A 26 -11.96 0.85 4.38
N THR A 27 -12.05 1.98 3.67
CA THR A 27 -11.64 2.05 2.25
C THR A 27 -10.13 1.88 2.10
N ALA A 28 -9.33 2.41 3.03
CA ALA A 28 -7.88 2.20 3.02
C ALA A 28 -7.49 0.74 3.21
N VAL A 29 -8.18 0.02 4.10
CA VAL A 29 -7.98 -1.42 4.29
C VAL A 29 -8.40 -2.20 3.05
N ALA A 30 -9.54 -1.86 2.44
CA ALA A 30 -10.03 -2.50 1.23
C ALA A 30 -9.03 -2.37 0.07
N ASP A 31 -8.47 -1.17 -0.16
CA ASP A 31 -7.52 -0.96 -1.27
C ASP A 31 -6.23 -1.79 -1.11
N ILE A 32 -5.74 -2.01 0.12
CA ILE A 32 -4.59 -2.91 0.35
C ILE A 32 -4.95 -4.38 0.06
N ILE A 33 -6.18 -4.79 0.40
CA ILE A 33 -6.68 -6.14 0.09
C ILE A 33 -6.83 -6.31 -1.43
N ASP A 34 -7.35 -5.31 -2.14
CA ASP A 34 -7.50 -5.34 -3.60
C ASP A 34 -6.14 -5.42 -4.31
N ASN A 35 -5.11 -4.76 -3.77
CA ASN A 35 -3.73 -4.92 -4.24
C ASN A 35 -3.23 -6.36 -4.08
N SER A 36 -3.56 -7.00 -2.97
CA SER A 36 -3.20 -8.40 -2.71
C SER A 36 -3.90 -9.36 -3.69
N VAL A 37 -5.19 -9.14 -3.96
CA VAL A 37 -5.96 -9.90 -4.96
C VAL A 37 -5.40 -9.69 -6.38
N SER A 38 -5.06 -8.45 -6.72
CA SER A 38 -4.42 -8.11 -8.00
C SER A 38 -3.02 -8.74 -8.16
N ALA A 39 -2.35 -9.02 -7.04
CA ALA A 39 -1.11 -9.78 -6.98
C ALA A 39 -1.31 -11.31 -7.06
N ALA A 40 -2.54 -11.77 -7.27
CA ALA A 40 -2.94 -13.17 -7.32
C ALA A 40 -2.65 -13.96 -6.03
N ALA A 41 -2.71 -13.27 -4.87
CA ALA A 41 -2.61 -13.93 -3.58
C ALA A 41 -3.73 -14.97 -3.41
N THR A 42 -3.37 -16.12 -2.83
CA THR A 42 -4.32 -17.19 -2.48
C THR A 42 -4.68 -17.17 -1.01
N ARG A 43 -3.85 -16.52 -0.19
CA ARG A 43 -4.07 -16.28 1.22
C ARG A 43 -3.71 -14.84 1.58
N ILE A 44 -4.58 -14.20 2.35
CA ILE A 44 -4.38 -12.86 2.91
C ILE A 44 -4.71 -12.94 4.40
N ASP A 45 -3.72 -12.69 5.26
CA ASP A 45 -3.92 -12.62 6.71
C ASP A 45 -4.07 -11.17 7.15
N ILE A 46 -5.13 -10.89 7.90
CA ILE A 46 -5.40 -9.58 8.47
C ILE A 46 -5.38 -9.72 9.99
N ASN A 47 -4.46 -8.98 10.64
CA ASN A 47 -4.33 -9.00 12.09
C ASN A 47 -4.44 -7.59 12.66
N PHE A 48 -5.25 -7.45 13.71
CA PHE A 48 -5.47 -6.22 14.44
C PHE A 48 -4.84 -6.35 15.83
N ASP A 49 -3.80 -5.58 16.09
CA ASP A 49 -3.23 -5.47 17.43
C ASP A 49 -3.73 -4.17 18.08
N SER A 50 -4.76 -4.30 18.90
CA SER A 50 -5.37 -3.17 19.60
C SER A 50 -4.48 -2.58 20.69
N GLN A 51 -3.53 -3.35 21.23
CA GLN A 51 -2.60 -2.87 22.25
C GLN A 51 -1.50 -2.01 21.63
N LYS A 52 -0.93 -2.47 20.51
CA LYS A 52 0.11 -1.76 19.75
C LYS A 52 -0.46 -0.77 18.73
N LYS A 53 -1.78 -0.76 18.55
CA LYS A 53 -2.53 0.15 17.67
C LYS A 53 -2.07 0.09 16.21
N TYR A 54 -1.89 -1.11 15.67
CA TYR A 54 -1.62 -1.29 14.25
C TYR A 54 -2.46 -2.41 13.66
N VAL A 55 -2.57 -2.36 12.34
CA VAL A 55 -3.16 -3.42 11.52
C VAL A 55 -2.08 -3.90 10.56
N SER A 56 -1.96 -5.22 10.43
CA SER A 56 -1.08 -5.84 9.44
C SER A 56 -1.91 -6.64 8.46
N ILE A 57 -1.62 -6.43 7.17
CA ILE A 57 -2.18 -7.18 6.05
C ILE A 57 -1.01 -7.86 5.37
N LEU A 58 -1.00 -9.18 5.34
CA LEU A 58 0.07 -10.00 4.76
C LEU A 58 -0.52 -10.91 3.70
N ASP A 59 0.07 -10.93 2.51
CA ASP A 59 -0.36 -11.77 1.39
C ASP A 59 0.76 -12.69 0.90
N ASP A 60 0.38 -13.73 0.15
CA ASP A 60 1.29 -14.66 -0.52
C ASP A 60 1.30 -14.48 -2.05
N GLY A 61 0.97 -13.28 -2.53
CA GLY A 61 0.97 -12.93 -3.94
C GLY A 61 2.37 -12.83 -4.54
N LYS A 62 2.44 -12.38 -5.79
CA LYS A 62 3.69 -12.28 -6.56
C LYS A 62 4.73 -11.30 -5.97
N GLY A 63 4.34 -10.46 -5.00
CA GLY A 63 5.20 -9.43 -4.42
C GLY A 63 5.59 -8.33 -5.41
N MET A 64 6.64 -7.58 -5.05
CA MET A 64 7.23 -6.53 -5.88
C MET A 64 8.76 -6.65 -5.82
N SER A 65 9.43 -6.40 -6.94
CA SER A 65 10.87 -6.10 -6.93
C SER A 65 11.14 -4.74 -6.28
N GLU A 66 12.39 -4.47 -5.93
CA GLU A 66 12.79 -3.20 -5.33
C GLU A 66 12.40 -1.99 -6.22
N SER A 67 12.61 -2.07 -7.52
CA SER A 67 12.29 -0.98 -8.44
C SER A 67 10.78 -0.76 -8.59
N GLU A 68 9.99 -1.83 -8.59
CA GLU A 68 8.52 -1.76 -8.61
C GLU A 68 7.99 -1.15 -7.31
N LEU A 69 8.53 -1.55 -6.16
CA LEU A 69 8.16 -0.99 -4.86
C LEU A 69 8.46 0.51 -4.80
N LEU A 70 9.67 0.92 -5.21
CA LEU A 70 10.05 2.33 -5.23
C LEU A 70 9.15 3.16 -6.16
N LYS A 71 8.71 2.58 -7.28
CA LYS A 71 7.75 3.23 -8.18
C LYS A 71 6.35 3.32 -7.58
N ALA A 72 5.87 2.26 -6.93
CA ALA A 72 4.56 2.21 -6.30
C ALA A 72 4.44 3.15 -5.09
N MET A 73 5.55 3.41 -4.39
CA MET A 73 5.61 4.31 -3.24
C MET A 73 5.86 5.78 -3.61
N LYS A 74 6.08 6.11 -4.90
CA LYS A 74 6.22 7.50 -5.34
C LYS A 74 4.87 8.20 -5.20
N TYR A 75 4.84 9.19 -4.32
CA TYR A 75 3.67 10.03 -4.15
C TYR A 75 3.37 10.80 -5.43
N GLY A 76 2.09 11.02 -5.69
CA GLY A 76 1.58 11.58 -6.91
C GLY A 76 0.11 11.30 -6.87
#